data_AF-A0A833J1V4-F1
#
_entry.id   AF-A0A833J1V4-F1
#
_cell.length_a   1.000
_cell.length_b   1.000
_cell.length_c   1.000
_cell.angle_alpha   90.00
_cell.angle_beta   90.00
_cell.angle_gamma   90.00
#
_symmetry.space_group_name_H-M   'P 1'
#
loop_
_entity.id
_entity.type
_entity.pdbx_description
1 polymer ?
#
loop_
_entity_poly.entity_id
_entity_poly.type
_entity_poly.pdbx_seq_one_letter_code
_entity_poly.pdbx_strand_id
1 'polypeptide(L)'
;MRIFYGIHLKSSRLSTAFDIVRFISESDSIRFSHITMRGPYSKPLNKAALENLNNSYQRDWTVRLDGAGSFMTERQNTVLVRVDLLQLKDLVYKPDYADGIPHITLYDGTDRLFAEKLISLLYKYDFHEYVEVNQLQRLSAKAPTGGNFSILYNEFHQKYVEYIGDLPDTKSLKQMSVQEKMAIIQKVLDDNFSRISDKLIRYKLDDRQAEFRFDDE
;
A
#
# COMPACT_ATOMS: atom_id res chain seq x y z
N MET A 1 -16.03 16.75 1.78
CA MET A 1 -15.17 15.76 1.08
C MET A 1 -13.74 15.98 1.54
N ARG A 2 -13.04 14.94 2.03
CA ARG A 2 -11.62 15.03 2.39
C ARG A 2 -10.77 14.72 1.16
N ILE A 3 -9.83 15.59 0.83
CA ILE A 3 -8.98 15.46 -0.36
C ILE A 3 -7.56 15.10 0.09
N PHE A 4 -6.99 14.11 -0.57
CA PHE A 4 -5.62 13.65 -0.32
C PHE A 4 -4.79 13.75 -1.59
N TYR A 5 -3.49 13.95 -1.42
CA TYR A 5 -2.49 13.91 -2.46
C TYR A 5 -1.43 12.88 -2.10
N GLY A 6 -0.91 12.21 -3.11
CA GLY A 6 0.08 11.17 -2.94
C GLY A 6 0.88 10.94 -4.19
N ILE A 7 1.76 9.96 -4.07
CA ILE A 7 2.68 9.51 -5.11
C ILE A 7 2.50 8.01 -5.34
N HIS A 8 2.85 7.55 -6.53
CA HIS A 8 2.77 6.16 -6.96
C HIS A 8 4.14 5.71 -7.44
N LEU A 9 4.42 4.42 -7.32
CA LEU A 9 5.63 3.83 -7.86
C LEU A 9 5.59 3.92 -9.39
N LYS A 10 6.71 4.30 -10.02
CA LYS A 10 6.86 4.24 -11.49
C LYS A 10 7.18 2.83 -11.99
N SER A 11 7.76 1.98 -11.13
CA SER A 11 8.07 0.59 -11.46
C SER A 11 6.79 -0.20 -11.69
N SER A 12 6.51 -0.53 -12.94
CA SER A 12 5.28 -1.24 -13.33
C SER A 12 5.17 -2.60 -12.62
N ARG A 13 6.28 -3.33 -12.57
CA ARG A 13 6.48 -4.57 -11.79
C ARG A 13 5.96 -4.43 -10.35
N LEU A 14 6.48 -3.44 -9.61
CA LEU A 14 6.15 -3.28 -8.18
C LEU A 14 4.73 -2.71 -7.98
N SER A 15 4.32 -1.73 -8.78
CA SER A 15 2.96 -1.18 -8.68
C SER A 15 1.92 -2.25 -8.96
N THR A 16 2.11 -3.06 -10.02
CA THR A 16 1.20 -4.15 -10.37
C THR A 16 1.16 -5.23 -9.30
N ALA A 17 2.32 -5.63 -8.76
CA ALA A 17 2.35 -6.59 -7.66
C ALA A 17 1.56 -6.10 -6.44
N PHE A 18 1.78 -4.86 -5.99
CA PHE A 18 1.04 -4.30 -4.86
C PHE A 18 -0.44 -4.09 -5.14
N ASP A 19 -0.80 -3.69 -6.36
CA ASP A 19 -2.20 -3.53 -6.77
C ASP A 19 -2.94 -4.87 -6.74
N ILE A 20 -2.32 -5.95 -7.23
CA ILE A 20 -2.90 -7.30 -7.21
C ILE A 20 -3.05 -7.79 -5.78
N VAL A 21 -2.02 -7.66 -4.93
CA VAL A 21 -2.10 -8.03 -3.51
C VAL A 21 -3.23 -7.26 -2.82
N ARG A 22 -3.34 -5.95 -3.07
CA ARG A 22 -4.45 -5.13 -2.54
C ARG A 22 -5.80 -5.63 -3.00
N PHE A 23 -5.96 -5.93 -4.28
CA PHE A 23 -7.23 -6.37 -4.85
C PHE A 23 -7.68 -7.74 -4.32
N ILE A 24 -6.75 -8.69 -4.13
CA ILE A 24 -7.03 -9.98 -3.50
C ILE A 24 -7.41 -9.80 -2.02
N SER A 25 -6.70 -8.90 -1.32
CA SER A 25 -6.88 -8.66 0.11
C SER A 25 -8.17 -7.90 0.42
N GLU A 26 -8.59 -6.98 -0.45
CA GLU A 26 -9.74 -6.11 -0.23
C GLU A 26 -10.54 -5.87 -1.53
N SER A 27 -11.20 -6.92 -2.01
CA SER A 27 -11.93 -6.91 -3.28
C SER A 27 -13.18 -6.02 -3.32
N ASP A 28 -13.61 -5.43 -2.20
CA ASP A 28 -14.80 -4.57 -2.18
C ASP A 28 -14.55 -3.15 -2.72
N SER A 29 -13.28 -2.79 -2.91
CA SER A 29 -12.91 -1.47 -3.38
C SER A 29 -11.68 -1.51 -4.27
N ILE A 30 -11.65 -0.63 -5.27
CA ILE A 30 -10.45 -0.41 -6.07
C ILE A 30 -9.82 0.90 -5.64
N ARG A 31 -8.56 0.80 -5.23
CA ARG A 31 -7.66 1.94 -5.09
C ARG A 31 -6.23 1.43 -5.30
N PHE A 32 -5.61 1.93 -6.36
CA PHE A 32 -4.22 1.61 -6.68
C PHE A 32 -3.29 1.96 -5.51
N SER A 33 -2.24 1.17 -5.39
CA SER A 33 -1.14 1.37 -4.45
C SER A 33 -0.57 2.78 -4.63
N HIS A 34 -0.39 3.45 -3.49
CA HIS A 34 0.10 4.82 -3.42
C HIS A 34 0.67 5.05 -2.04
N ILE A 35 1.48 6.11 -1.93
CA ILE A 35 1.94 6.66 -0.67
C ILE A 35 1.20 7.98 -0.48
N THR A 36 0.38 8.08 0.56
CA THR A 36 -0.29 9.35 0.88
C THR A 36 0.75 10.32 1.44
N MET A 37 0.86 11.50 0.83
CA MET A 37 1.83 12.53 1.21
C MET A 37 1.17 13.71 1.91
N ARG A 38 0.00 14.14 1.41
CA ARG A 38 -0.66 15.35 1.93
C ARG A 38 -2.17 15.16 2.12
N GLY A 39 -2.71 15.76 3.17
CA GLY A 39 -4.14 15.81 3.47
C GLY A 39 -4.46 15.44 4.93
N PRO A 40 -5.73 15.54 5.33
CA PRO A 40 -6.86 15.88 4.48
C PRO A 40 -6.95 17.40 4.20
N TYR A 41 -7.32 17.76 2.98
CA TYR A 41 -7.71 19.12 2.62
C TYR A 41 -9.23 19.26 2.50
N SER A 42 -9.76 20.41 2.90
CA SER A 42 -11.16 20.78 2.70
C SER A 42 -11.48 21.23 1.27
N LYS A 43 -10.48 21.74 0.55
CA LYS A 43 -10.54 22.16 -0.86
C LYS A 43 -9.32 21.63 -1.62
N PRO A 44 -9.41 21.35 -2.94
CA PRO A 44 -8.24 20.98 -3.72
C PRO A 44 -7.18 22.09 -3.66
N LEU A 45 -5.91 21.70 -3.64
CA LEU A 45 -4.82 22.60 -3.98
C LEU A 45 -5.08 23.17 -5.38
N ASN A 46 -4.86 24.48 -5.54
CA ASN A 46 -4.89 25.07 -6.86
C ASN A 46 -3.71 24.55 -7.70
N LYS A 47 -3.84 24.66 -9.03
CA LYS A 47 -2.87 24.12 -9.99
C LYS A 47 -1.44 24.66 -9.74
N ALA A 48 -1.30 25.97 -9.56
CA ALA A 48 0.00 26.62 -9.36
C ALA A 48 0.70 26.14 -8.06
N ALA A 49 -0.05 25.95 -6.97
CA ALA A 49 0.50 25.45 -5.72
C ALA A 49 0.98 24.00 -5.85
N LEU A 50 0.24 23.14 -6.56
CA LEU A 50 0.66 21.77 -6.82
C LEU A 50 1.90 21.72 -7.73
N GLU A 51 1.94 22.55 -8.78
CA GLU A 51 3.09 22.66 -9.69
C GLU A 51 4.33 23.15 -8.94
N ASN A 52 4.20 24.17 -8.07
CA ASN A 52 5.32 24.65 -7.25
C ASN A 52 5.88 23.56 -6.32
N LEU A 53 5.01 22.76 -5.69
CA LEU A 53 5.45 21.61 -4.89
C LEU A 53 6.17 20.57 -5.75
N ASN A 54 5.64 20.24 -6.94
CA ASN A 54 6.25 19.28 -7.84
C ASN A 54 7.61 19.75 -8.41
N ASN A 55 7.75 21.06 -8.64
CA ASN A 55 8.97 21.68 -9.15
C ASN A 55 10.02 22.00 -8.06
N SER A 56 9.70 21.78 -6.78
CA SER A 56 10.61 22.06 -5.67
C SER A 56 11.86 21.16 -5.64
N TYR A 57 11.84 20.06 -6.38
CA TYR A 57 13.00 19.18 -6.58
C TYR A 57 13.32 19.06 -8.07
N GLN A 58 14.58 19.30 -8.43
CA GLN A 58 15.07 19.26 -9.82
C GLN A 58 15.50 17.86 -10.29
N ARG A 59 15.24 16.82 -9.49
CA ARG A 59 15.64 15.42 -9.76
C ARG A 59 14.44 14.51 -9.72
N ASP A 60 14.58 13.32 -10.30
CA ASP A 60 13.60 12.26 -10.11
C ASP A 60 13.37 11.96 -8.63
N TRP A 61 12.11 11.75 -8.29
CA TRP A 61 11.71 11.44 -6.93
C TRP A 61 11.93 9.95 -6.69
N THR A 62 12.53 9.64 -5.55
CA THR A 62 12.85 8.27 -5.15
C THR A 62 12.44 8.08 -3.70
N VAL A 63 11.95 6.89 -3.41
CA VAL A 63 11.69 6.40 -2.04
C VAL A 63 12.43 5.09 -1.84
N ARG A 64 12.60 4.66 -0.59
CA ARG A 64 13.07 3.32 -0.27
C ARG A 64 11.93 2.54 0.36
N LEU A 65 11.65 1.35 -0.15
CA LEU A 65 10.83 0.40 0.61
C LEU A 65 11.60 0.00 1.88
N ASP A 66 10.92 -0.14 3.02
CA ASP A 66 11.56 -0.28 4.34
C ASP A 66 10.94 -1.40 5.19
N GLY A 67 10.67 -2.52 4.53
CA GLY A 67 10.08 -3.70 5.17
C GLY A 67 8.56 -3.64 5.31
N ALA A 68 8.00 -4.77 5.74
CA ALA A 68 6.59 -4.88 6.08
C ALA A 68 6.28 -4.23 7.45
N GLY A 69 5.03 -3.86 7.66
CA GLY A 69 4.53 -3.39 8.96
C GLY A 69 3.01 -3.46 9.05
N SER A 70 2.46 -3.09 10.20
CA SER A 70 1.02 -3.08 10.42
C SER A 70 0.59 -2.05 11.44
N PHE A 71 -0.67 -1.63 11.38
CA PHE A 71 -1.36 -0.92 12.46
C PHE A 71 -2.47 -1.84 12.96
N MET A 72 -2.19 -2.55 14.05
CA MET A 72 -3.10 -3.54 14.64
C MET A 72 -3.60 -3.03 15.99
N THR A 73 -4.88 -2.71 16.07
CA THR A 73 -5.57 -2.32 17.31
C THR A 73 -6.89 -3.06 17.42
N GLU A 74 -7.68 -2.82 18.47
CA GLU A 74 -9.04 -3.37 18.56
C GLU A 74 -9.96 -2.94 17.41
N ARG A 75 -9.65 -1.81 16.76
CA ARG A 75 -10.51 -1.18 15.73
C ARG A 75 -9.83 -1.05 14.36
N GLN A 76 -8.59 -1.52 14.23
CA GLN A 76 -7.79 -1.33 13.03
C GLN A 76 -6.98 -2.60 12.74
N ASN A 77 -7.05 -3.08 11.50
CA ASN A 77 -6.24 -4.20 11.02
C ASN A 77 -5.54 -3.82 9.71
N THR A 78 -4.76 -2.75 9.73
CA THR A 78 -4.10 -2.26 8.51
C THR A 78 -2.76 -3.00 8.33
N VAL A 79 -2.54 -3.60 7.16
CA VAL A 79 -1.26 -4.21 6.77
C VAL A 79 -0.62 -3.36 5.67
N LEU A 80 0.68 -3.13 5.75
CA LEU A 80 1.38 -2.17 4.90
C LEU A 80 2.82 -2.57 4.60
N VAL A 81 3.40 -1.93 3.58
CA VAL A 81 4.85 -1.86 3.34
C VAL A 81 5.30 -0.46 3.75
N ARG A 82 6.26 -0.37 4.67
CA ARG A 82 6.83 0.90 5.11
C ARG A 82 7.68 1.51 4.01
N VAL A 83 7.76 2.84 4.03
CA VAL A 83 8.52 3.60 3.04
C VAL A 83 9.36 4.66 3.75
N ASP A 84 10.64 4.71 3.46
CA ASP A 84 11.46 5.89 3.74
C ASP A 84 11.32 6.88 2.57
N LEU A 85 10.83 8.08 2.89
CA LEU A 85 10.64 9.15 1.93
C LEU A 85 11.94 9.85 1.53
N LEU A 86 13.06 9.53 2.18
CA LEU A 86 14.36 10.11 1.87
C LEU A 86 14.29 11.65 1.88
N GLN A 87 14.53 12.29 0.74
CA GLN A 87 14.46 13.74 0.55
C GLN A 87 13.05 14.33 0.50
N LEU A 88 12.01 13.51 0.35
CA LEU A 88 10.64 13.97 0.13
C LEU A 88 9.88 14.26 1.44
N LYS A 89 10.54 14.14 2.60
CA LYS A 89 9.93 14.35 3.93
C LYS A 89 9.31 15.75 4.06
N ASP A 90 9.93 16.76 3.48
CA ASP A 90 9.44 18.16 3.53
C ASP A 90 8.15 18.37 2.70
N LEU A 91 7.82 17.44 1.80
CA LEU A 91 6.57 17.44 1.05
C LEU A 91 5.41 16.80 1.82
N VAL A 92 5.65 16.23 3.01
CA VAL A 92 4.59 15.66 3.83
C VAL A 92 3.80 16.78 4.50
N TYR A 93 2.47 16.67 4.44
CA TYR A 93 1.58 17.56 5.18
C TYR A 93 0.35 16.80 5.63
N LYS A 94 0.37 16.33 6.88
CA LYS A 94 -0.70 15.54 7.47
C LYS A 94 -1.03 16.07 8.87
N PRO A 95 -1.71 17.23 8.97
CA PRO A 95 -1.97 17.87 10.27
C PRO A 95 -2.78 16.97 11.21
N ASP A 96 -3.66 16.13 10.66
CA ASP A 96 -4.49 15.19 11.43
C ASP A 96 -3.76 13.86 11.73
N TYR A 97 -2.54 13.67 11.21
CA TYR A 97 -1.76 12.42 11.31
C TYR A 97 -0.27 12.72 11.46
N ALA A 98 0.10 13.52 12.46
CA ALA A 98 1.48 14.01 12.65
C ALA A 98 2.50 12.87 12.78
N ASP A 99 2.14 11.78 13.45
CA ASP A 99 3.00 10.60 13.67
C ASP A 99 2.83 9.52 12.59
N GLY A 100 2.13 9.84 11.50
CA GLY A 100 1.83 8.89 10.44
C GLY A 100 3.08 8.43 9.69
N ILE A 101 3.46 7.16 9.85
CA ILE A 101 4.56 6.54 9.12
C ILE A 101 4.23 6.50 7.61
N PRO A 102 5.11 6.93 6.70
CA PRO A 102 4.89 6.77 5.27
C PRO A 102 4.85 5.29 4.87
N HIS A 103 3.83 4.92 4.09
CA HIS A 103 3.59 3.51 3.76
C HIS A 103 2.74 3.35 2.48
N ILE A 104 2.81 2.14 1.92
CA ILE A 104 1.85 1.61 0.94
C ILE A 104 0.96 0.64 1.70
N THR A 105 -0.33 0.96 1.83
CA THR A 105 -1.29 0.04 2.42
C THR A 105 -1.48 -1.16 1.49
N LEU A 106 -1.57 -2.37 2.03
CA LEU A 106 -1.93 -3.59 1.28
C LEU A 106 -3.30 -4.14 1.69
N TYR A 107 -3.68 -3.94 2.96
CA TYR A 107 -4.99 -4.33 3.49
C TYR A 107 -5.42 -3.32 4.55
N ASP A 108 -6.71 -2.99 4.56
CA ASP A 108 -7.31 -2.11 5.57
C ASP A 108 -8.78 -2.51 5.81
N GLY A 109 -8.97 -3.67 6.44
CA GLY A 109 -10.29 -4.28 6.61
C GLY A 109 -10.57 -4.79 8.02
N THR A 110 -11.71 -5.44 8.18
CA THR A 110 -12.24 -5.88 9.48
C THR A 110 -11.81 -7.28 9.90
N ASP A 111 -11.25 -8.09 8.99
CA ASP A 111 -10.82 -9.46 9.26
C ASP A 111 -9.39 -9.46 9.84
N ARG A 112 -9.33 -9.50 11.17
CA ARG A 112 -8.08 -9.54 11.93
C ARG A 112 -7.24 -10.78 11.63
N LEU A 113 -7.86 -11.95 11.50
CA LEU A 113 -7.14 -13.20 11.25
C LEU A 113 -6.48 -13.18 9.86
N PHE A 114 -7.17 -12.63 8.87
CA PHE A 114 -6.59 -12.40 7.54
C PHE A 114 -5.40 -11.43 7.63
N ALA A 115 -5.56 -10.31 8.33
CA ALA A 115 -4.51 -9.32 8.50
C ALA A 115 -3.25 -9.90 9.17
N GLU A 116 -3.41 -10.67 10.25
CA GLU A 116 -2.34 -11.35 10.97
C GLU A 116 -1.59 -12.36 10.09
N LYS A 117 -2.31 -13.10 9.24
CA LYS A 117 -1.71 -14.02 8.27
C LYS A 117 -0.95 -13.27 7.17
N LEU A 118 -1.53 -12.19 6.66
CA LEU A 118 -0.91 -11.38 5.61
C LEU A 118 0.40 -10.76 6.10
N ILE A 119 0.41 -10.11 7.27
CA ILE A 119 1.65 -9.51 7.79
C ILE A 119 2.72 -10.57 8.09
N SER A 120 2.32 -11.73 8.64
CA SER A 120 3.22 -12.86 8.86
C SER A 120 3.83 -13.40 7.56
N LEU A 121 3.09 -13.37 6.45
CA LEU A 121 3.60 -13.74 5.13
C LEU A 121 4.59 -12.69 4.62
N LEU A 122 4.24 -11.40 4.72
CA LEU A 122 5.09 -10.31 4.24
C LEU A 122 6.45 -10.27 4.97
N TYR A 123 6.51 -10.64 6.24
CA TYR A 123 7.77 -10.72 6.99
C TYR A 123 8.81 -11.69 6.43
N LYS A 124 8.41 -12.56 5.51
CA LYS A 124 9.33 -13.50 4.86
C LYS A 124 10.08 -12.89 3.67
N TYR A 125 9.73 -11.68 3.23
CA TYR A 125 10.24 -11.07 2.00
C TYR A 125 11.06 -9.81 2.27
N ASP A 126 12.02 -9.59 1.36
CA ASP A 126 12.87 -8.41 1.36
C ASP A 126 12.21 -7.26 0.62
N PHE A 127 11.92 -6.20 1.35
CA PHE A 127 11.39 -4.94 0.82
C PHE A 127 12.40 -3.81 1.01
N HIS A 128 13.70 -4.00 0.74
CA HIS A 128 14.71 -2.93 0.78
C HIS A 128 15.17 -2.54 -0.63
N GLU A 129 14.24 -2.00 -1.43
CA GLU A 129 14.50 -1.54 -2.80
C GLU A 129 14.31 -0.02 -2.90
N TYR A 130 15.19 0.65 -3.65
CA TYR A 130 15.02 2.06 -4.04
C TYR A 130 14.15 2.13 -5.28
N VAL A 131 13.08 2.92 -5.23
CA VAL A 131 12.06 2.94 -6.29
C VAL A 131 11.76 4.38 -6.69
N GLU A 132 11.76 4.65 -7.98
CA GLU A 132 11.26 5.93 -8.49
C GLU A 132 9.75 6.06 -8.31
N VAL A 133 9.32 7.27 -8.03
CA VAL A 133 7.91 7.62 -7.86
C VAL A 133 7.53 8.77 -8.77
N ASN A 134 6.24 8.85 -9.08
CA ASN A 134 5.71 10.01 -9.78
C ASN A 134 5.65 11.24 -8.86
N GLN A 135 5.31 12.37 -9.46
CA GLN A 135 5.07 13.62 -8.75
C GLN A 135 3.75 13.59 -7.96
N LEU A 136 3.56 14.55 -7.05
CA LEU A 136 2.31 14.66 -6.29
C LEU A 136 1.12 14.81 -7.23
N GLN A 137 0.13 13.96 -7.02
CA GLN A 137 -1.15 14.04 -7.69
C GLN A 137 -2.29 13.82 -6.70
N ARG A 138 -3.48 14.30 -7.06
CA ARG A 138 -4.68 14.10 -6.27
C ARG A 138 -5.03 12.61 -6.28
N LEU A 139 -5.22 12.04 -5.09
CA LEU A 139 -5.65 10.65 -4.97
C LEU A 139 -7.16 10.55 -5.24
N SER A 140 -7.54 9.53 -6.01
CA SER A 140 -8.93 9.17 -6.17
C SER A 140 -9.51 8.69 -4.84
N ALA A 141 -10.81 8.97 -4.64
CA ALA A 141 -11.55 8.37 -3.54
C ALA A 141 -11.60 6.85 -3.74
N LYS A 142 -11.67 6.12 -2.63
CA LYS A 142 -11.93 4.67 -2.64
C LYS A 142 -13.27 4.45 -3.36
N ALA A 143 -13.22 3.81 -4.53
CA ALA A 143 -14.41 3.51 -5.31
C ALA A 143 -14.86 2.07 -4.99
N PRO A 144 -16.17 1.83 -4.81
CA PRO A 144 -16.67 0.46 -4.78
C PRO A 144 -16.31 -0.21 -6.11
N THR A 145 -15.87 -1.46 -6.07
CA THR A 145 -15.55 -2.22 -7.29
C THR A 145 -16.73 -2.24 -8.25
N GLY A 146 -17.96 -2.43 -7.73
CA GLY A 146 -19.20 -2.35 -8.50
C GLY A 146 -19.25 -3.28 -9.73
N GLY A 147 -18.35 -4.25 -9.82
CA GLY A 147 -18.12 -5.09 -11.01
C GLY A 147 -17.48 -4.38 -12.22
N ASN A 148 -17.06 -3.12 -12.11
CA ASN A 148 -16.44 -2.40 -13.23
C ASN A 148 -14.91 -2.34 -13.08
N PHE A 149 -14.24 -3.24 -13.79
CA PHE A 149 -12.79 -3.38 -13.81
C PHE A 149 -12.10 -2.60 -14.94
N SER A 150 -12.83 -1.74 -15.67
CA SER A 150 -12.24 -0.92 -16.75
C SER A 150 -11.16 0.05 -16.26
N ILE A 151 -11.17 0.38 -14.97
CA ILE A 151 -10.15 1.22 -14.35
C ILE A 151 -8.80 0.49 -14.22
N LEU A 152 -8.81 -0.85 -14.20
CA LEU A 152 -7.59 -1.66 -14.13
C LEU A 152 -6.89 -1.64 -15.50
N TYR A 153 -5.59 -1.37 -15.49
CA TYR A 153 -4.75 -1.26 -16.69
C TYR A 153 -4.36 -2.65 -17.23
N ASN A 154 -3.96 -2.72 -18.50
CA ASN A 154 -3.73 -3.99 -19.21
C ASN A 154 -2.73 -4.92 -18.51
N GLU A 155 -1.62 -4.37 -18.00
CA GLU A 155 -0.60 -5.15 -17.29
C GLU A 155 -1.15 -5.77 -15.99
N PHE A 156 -2.03 -5.07 -15.27
CA PHE A 156 -2.75 -5.66 -14.13
C PHE A 156 -3.56 -6.87 -14.56
N HIS A 157 -4.36 -6.75 -15.62
CA HIS A 157 -5.20 -7.86 -16.10
C HIS A 157 -4.36 -9.07 -16.50
N GLN A 158 -3.29 -8.84 -17.25
CA GLN A 158 -2.38 -9.91 -17.68
C GLN A 158 -1.77 -10.64 -16.48
N LYS A 159 -1.18 -9.89 -15.54
CA LYS A 159 -0.57 -10.48 -14.34
C LYS A 159 -1.58 -11.15 -13.42
N TYR A 160 -2.76 -10.57 -13.25
CA TYR A 160 -3.82 -11.18 -12.47
C TYR A 160 -4.21 -12.56 -13.05
N VAL A 161 -4.42 -12.64 -14.37
CA VAL A 161 -4.74 -13.90 -15.05
C VAL A 161 -3.60 -14.92 -14.93
N GLU A 162 -2.33 -14.49 -15.02
CA GLU A 162 -1.18 -15.37 -14.78
C GLU A 162 -1.20 -15.99 -13.38
N TYR A 163 -1.57 -15.22 -12.34
CA TYR A 163 -1.57 -15.70 -10.96
C TYR A 163 -2.79 -16.54 -10.59
N ILE A 164 -3.96 -16.20 -11.13
CA ILE A 164 -5.26 -16.72 -10.67
C ILE A 164 -5.89 -17.66 -11.70
N GLY A 165 -5.54 -17.52 -12.98
CA GLY A 165 -6.08 -18.33 -14.08
C GLY A 165 -7.38 -17.79 -14.68
N ASP A 166 -7.97 -16.76 -14.08
CA ASP A 166 -9.24 -16.16 -14.50
C ASP A 166 -9.16 -14.63 -14.54
N LEU A 167 -10.11 -14.00 -15.21
CA LEU A 167 -10.26 -12.55 -15.22
C LEU A 167 -10.61 -12.02 -13.81
N PRO A 168 -10.26 -10.76 -13.49
CA PRO A 168 -10.65 -10.12 -12.23
C PRO A 168 -12.16 -10.19 -11.97
N ASP A 169 -12.54 -10.86 -10.89
CA ASP A 169 -13.92 -10.94 -10.43
C ASP A 169 -13.98 -10.93 -8.89
N THR A 170 -14.76 -9.99 -8.37
CA THR A 170 -14.96 -9.86 -6.92
C THR A 170 -15.79 -10.99 -6.32
N LYS A 171 -16.69 -11.62 -7.09
CA LYS A 171 -17.51 -12.71 -6.57
C LYS A 171 -16.65 -13.95 -6.32
N SER A 172 -15.84 -14.34 -7.30
CA SER A 172 -14.85 -15.41 -7.15
C SER A 172 -13.86 -15.13 -6.01
N LEU A 173 -13.29 -13.91 -5.94
CA LEU A 173 -12.37 -13.55 -4.85
C LEU A 173 -13.01 -13.60 -3.44
N LYS A 174 -14.30 -13.31 -3.32
CA LYS A 174 -15.02 -13.40 -2.03
C LYS A 174 -15.29 -14.85 -1.62
N GLN A 175 -15.38 -15.77 -2.57
CA GLN A 175 -15.60 -17.18 -2.31
C GLN A 175 -14.30 -17.92 -1.97
N MET A 176 -13.14 -17.36 -2.34
CA MET A 176 -11.84 -17.90 -1.96
C MET A 176 -11.66 -17.88 -0.43
N SER A 177 -11.24 -19.02 0.09
CA SER A 177 -10.75 -19.17 1.45
C SER A 177 -9.53 -18.27 1.70
N VAL A 178 -9.27 -17.98 2.97
CA VAL A 178 -8.07 -17.24 3.38
C VAL A 178 -6.79 -17.95 2.90
N GLN A 179 -6.77 -19.27 2.92
CA GLN A 179 -5.65 -20.10 2.49
C GLN A 179 -5.37 -19.92 0.99
N GLU A 180 -6.41 -19.94 0.14
CA GLU A 180 -6.27 -19.71 -1.30
C GLU A 180 -5.75 -18.31 -1.60
N LYS A 181 -6.30 -17.28 -0.93
CA LYS A 181 -5.82 -15.90 -1.05
C LYS A 181 -4.35 -15.77 -0.66
N MET A 182 -3.95 -16.37 0.46
CA MET A 182 -2.55 -16.34 0.91
C MET A 182 -1.63 -17.05 -0.09
N ALA A 183 -2.05 -18.18 -0.66
CA ALA A 183 -1.25 -18.88 -1.66
C ALA A 183 -1.04 -18.05 -2.93
N ILE A 184 -2.08 -17.33 -3.40
CA ILE A 184 -1.96 -16.44 -4.55
C ILE A 184 -1.06 -15.25 -4.22
N ILE A 185 -1.26 -14.59 -3.08
CA ILE A 185 -0.41 -13.47 -2.63
C ILE A 185 1.05 -13.93 -2.52
N GLN A 186 1.30 -15.13 -2.00
CA GLN A 186 2.64 -15.69 -1.93
C GLN A 186 3.30 -15.83 -3.30
N LYS A 187 2.57 -16.31 -4.32
CA LYS A 187 3.07 -16.35 -5.71
C LYS A 187 3.45 -14.97 -6.23
N VAL A 188 2.59 -13.97 -6.00
CA VAL A 188 2.87 -12.57 -6.39
C VAL A 188 4.16 -12.09 -5.71
N LEU A 189 4.35 -12.41 -4.43
CA LEU A 189 5.54 -12.01 -3.69
C LEU A 189 6.80 -12.74 -4.15
N ASP A 190 6.72 -14.06 -4.41
CA ASP A 190 7.84 -14.88 -4.88
C ASP A 190 8.39 -14.40 -6.24
N ASP A 191 7.52 -13.92 -7.14
CA ASP A 191 7.92 -13.40 -8.45
C ASP A 191 8.58 -12.02 -8.37
N ASN A 192 8.34 -11.26 -7.30
CA ASN A 192 8.66 -9.84 -7.24
C ASN A 192 9.64 -9.47 -6.13
N PHE A 193 9.86 -10.33 -5.14
CA PHE A 193 10.70 -10.02 -3.99
C PHE A 193 11.55 -11.23 -3.61
N SER A 194 12.76 -10.96 -3.13
CA SER A 194 13.61 -12.01 -2.59
C SER A 194 13.06 -12.49 -1.25
N ARG A 195 12.98 -13.80 -1.05
CA ARG A 195 12.60 -14.37 0.24
C ARG A 195 13.79 -14.35 1.20
N ILE A 196 13.61 -13.76 2.39
CA ILE A 196 14.64 -13.68 3.44
C ILE A 196 14.64 -14.95 4.30
N SER A 197 13.47 -15.43 4.72
CA SER A 197 13.35 -16.59 5.63
C SER A 197 11.92 -17.12 5.71
N ASP A 198 11.75 -18.44 5.72
CA ASP A 198 10.46 -19.09 5.99
C ASP A 198 10.04 -19.06 7.47
N LYS A 199 11.00 -18.80 8.37
CA LYS A 199 10.83 -18.86 9.82
C LYS A 199 10.54 -17.49 10.45
N LEU A 200 10.64 -16.39 9.70
CA LEU A 200 10.33 -15.06 10.23
C LEU A 200 8.81 -14.89 10.33
N ILE A 201 8.28 -14.89 11.55
CA ILE A 201 6.84 -14.68 11.81
C ILE A 201 6.61 -13.29 12.44
N ARG A 202 7.66 -12.64 12.98
CA ARG A 202 7.61 -11.29 13.54
C ARG A 202 8.94 -10.56 13.34
N TYR A 203 8.90 -9.26 13.06
CA TYR A 203 10.06 -8.39 13.06
C TYR A 203 10.20 -7.72 14.44
N LYS A 204 11.39 -7.67 15.04
CA LYS A 204 11.67 -6.99 16.33
C LYS A 204 11.27 -5.49 16.37
N LEU A 205 10.96 -4.87 15.23
CA LEU A 205 10.46 -3.49 15.17
C LEU A 205 8.96 -3.38 15.45
N ASP A 206 8.19 -4.48 15.39
CA ASP A 206 6.79 -4.47 15.84
C ASP A 206 6.67 -4.33 17.35
N ASP A 207 7.63 -4.83 18.12
CA ASP A 207 7.66 -4.64 19.58
C ASP A 207 7.79 -3.14 19.93
N ARG A 208 8.47 -2.36 19.08
CA ARG A 208 8.57 -0.89 19.23
C ARG A 208 7.37 -0.12 18.68
N GLN A 209 6.52 -0.73 17.84
CA GLN A 209 5.28 -0.10 17.38
C GLN A 209 4.09 -0.40 18.31
N ALA A 210 4.17 -1.46 19.13
CA ALA A 210 3.26 -1.70 20.25
C ALA A 210 3.63 -0.92 21.53
N GLU A 211 4.83 -0.33 21.60
CA GLU A 211 5.36 0.41 22.76
C GLU A 211 5.19 1.94 22.68
N PHE A 212 4.41 2.49 21.75
CA PHE A 212 3.88 3.84 21.94
C PHE A 212 2.76 3.78 22.99
N ARG A 213 3.17 3.66 24.24
CA ARG A 213 2.35 4.07 25.38
C ARG A 213 2.14 5.57 25.25
N PHE A 214 0.88 5.99 25.33
CA PHE A 214 0.55 7.33 25.73
C PHE A 214 1.07 7.50 27.15
N ASP A 215 2.20 8.18 27.29
CA ASP A 215 2.54 8.79 28.57
C ASP A 215 1.93 10.20 28.51
N ASP A 216 0.86 10.37 29.29
CA ASP A 216 0.31 11.67 29.65
C ASP A 216 1.36 12.40 30.52
N GLU A 217 1.94 13.48 30.01
CA GLU A 217 2.40 14.64 30.78
C GLU A 217 2.08 15.95 30.04
#